data_AF-A0AAN5ICW5-F1
#
_entry.id   AF-A0AAN5ICW5-F1
#
_cell.length_a   1.000
_cell.length_b   1.000
_cell.length_c   1.000
_cell.angle_alpha   90.00
_cell.angle_beta   90.00
_cell.angle_gamma   90.00
#
_symmetry.space_group_name_H-M   'P 1'
#
loop_
_entity.id
_entity.type
_entity.pdbx_description
1 polymer ?
#
loop_
_entity_poly.entity_id
_entity_poly.type
_entity_poly.pdbx_seq_one_letter_code
_entity_poly.pdbx_strand_id
1 'polypeptide(L)'
;VVLPLLCVSTCPNHALLGCVLRLKAQRVPFEKNMMNVVFNIATEAKLLRTCRVYSNTMPCFREKIVECGDDKQKRMLDEVGRMLMFICSPFSLQRQRHLIKHQRCISAVLNLPPTTDCPVEDMIYSRDLAQCRTNCAEQNSNFLCTMQTWMSEQNVCTVQSLYQKCGVEAAGLYEQMQVTVFEPHFPITCDRI
;
A
#
# COMPACT_ATOMS: atom_id res chain seq x y z
N VAL A 1 -41.34 11.15 17.04
CA VAL A 1 -40.20 10.22 16.88
C VAL A 1 -39.04 11.02 16.32
N VAL A 2 -38.09 11.38 17.17
CA VAL A 2 -36.89 12.14 16.77
C VAL A 2 -35.83 11.10 16.40
N LEU A 3 -35.59 10.90 15.10
CA LEU A 3 -34.41 10.15 14.65
C LEU A 3 -33.19 11.05 14.91
N PRO A 4 -32.17 10.59 15.65
CA PRO A 4 -30.91 11.30 15.68
C PRO A 4 -30.28 11.19 14.28
N LEU A 5 -29.95 12.35 13.72
CA LEU A 5 -29.05 12.47 12.58
C LEU A 5 -27.76 11.69 12.90
N LEU A 6 -27.61 10.51 12.30
CA LEU A 6 -26.35 9.79 12.22
C LEU A 6 -25.39 10.66 11.39
N CYS A 7 -24.75 11.62 12.03
CA CYS A 7 -23.53 12.21 11.50
C CYS A 7 -22.49 11.09 11.46
N VAL A 8 -22.33 10.46 10.30
CA VAL A 8 -21.16 9.63 9.98
C VAL A 8 -19.98 10.59 9.85
N SER A 9 -19.51 11.12 10.98
CA SER A 9 -18.34 11.99 11.01
C SER A 9 -17.12 11.10 11.00
N THR A 10 -16.44 11.05 9.85
CA THR A 10 -15.02 10.67 9.78
C THR A 10 -14.27 11.33 10.92
N CYS A 11 -13.37 10.60 11.58
CA CYS A 11 -12.63 11.18 12.69
C CYS A 11 -11.89 12.43 12.20
N PRO A 12 -12.16 13.61 12.78
CA PRO A 12 -11.67 14.84 12.21
C PRO A 12 -10.15 14.93 12.39
N ASN A 13 -9.46 15.53 11.42
CA ASN A 13 -7.99 15.57 11.40
C ASN A 13 -7.37 16.13 12.71
N HIS A 14 -8.06 17.05 13.39
CA HIS A 14 -7.58 17.61 14.66
C HIS A 14 -7.55 16.57 15.80
N ALA A 15 -8.40 15.55 15.77
CA ALA A 15 -8.38 14.47 16.76
C ALA A 15 -7.12 13.60 16.65
N LEU A 16 -6.52 13.51 15.46
CA LEU A 16 -5.27 12.78 15.20
C LEU A 16 -4.02 13.65 15.35
N LEU A 17 -4.17 14.98 15.51
CA LEU A 17 -3.07 15.93 15.49
C LEU A 17 -2.02 15.61 16.56
N GLY A 18 -2.45 15.21 17.76
CA GLY A 18 -1.53 14.82 18.84
C GLY A 18 -0.63 13.63 18.45
N CYS A 19 -1.17 12.64 17.76
CA CYS A 19 -0.40 11.49 17.27
C CYS A 19 0.57 11.90 16.16
N VAL A 20 0.13 12.74 15.22
CA VAL A 20 0.98 13.28 14.14
C VAL A 20 2.13 14.12 14.70
N LEU A 21 1.87 14.93 15.72
CA LEU A 21 2.91 15.74 16.38
C LEU A 21 3.98 14.87 17.05
N ARG A 22 3.62 13.70 17.60
CA ARG A 22 4.59 12.73 18.15
C ARG A 22 5.54 12.19 17.07
N LEU A 23 5.02 11.88 15.86
CA LEU A 23 5.85 11.46 14.72
C LEU A 23 6.80 12.58 14.29
N LYS A 24 6.26 13.79 14.09
CA LYS A 24 7.03 14.97 13.64
C LYS A 24 8.11 15.38 14.65
N ALA A 25 7.81 15.34 15.94
CA ALA A 25 8.78 15.63 17.00
C ALA A 25 10.00 14.69 16.93
N GLN A 26 9.80 13.45 16.48
CA GLN A 26 10.87 12.49 16.27
C GLN A 26 11.39 12.46 14.83
N ARG A 27 11.12 13.49 14.01
CA ARG A 27 11.59 13.65 12.62
C ARG A 27 11.25 12.47 11.71
N VAL A 28 10.11 11.83 11.94
CA VAL A 28 9.55 10.81 11.05
C VAL A 28 8.45 11.45 10.22
N PRO A 29 8.49 11.35 8.87
CA PRO A 29 7.48 11.96 8.01
C PRO A 29 6.12 11.31 8.24
N PHE A 30 5.05 12.08 8.08
CA PHE A 30 3.68 11.58 8.03
C PHE A 30 3.14 11.87 6.64
N GLU A 31 2.99 10.81 5.84
CA GLU A 31 2.54 10.89 4.45
C GLU A 31 1.15 10.27 4.31
N LYS A 32 0.38 10.74 3.32
CA LYS A 32 -0.87 10.09 2.93
C LYS A 32 -0.63 8.69 2.33
N ASN A 33 0.49 8.52 1.63
CA ASN A 33 0.92 7.24 1.08
C ASN A 33 2.11 6.70 1.87
N MET A 34 1.88 5.68 2.69
CA MET A 34 2.94 5.09 3.54
C MET A 34 4.07 4.44 2.71
N MET A 35 3.81 4.07 1.45
CA MET A 35 4.84 3.57 0.54
C MET A 35 5.94 4.61 0.30
N ASN A 36 5.59 5.89 0.27
CA ASN A 36 6.56 6.98 0.15
C ASN A 36 7.43 7.09 1.40
N VAL A 37 6.90 6.76 2.58
CA VAL A 37 7.72 6.71 3.79
C VAL A 37 8.71 5.57 3.68
N VAL A 38 8.23 4.37 3.32
CA VAL A 38 9.02 3.14 3.24
C VAL A 38 10.15 3.23 2.21
N PHE A 39 9.83 3.59 0.96
CA PHE A 39 10.80 3.62 -0.14
C PHE A 39 11.67 4.88 -0.20
N ASN A 40 11.57 5.77 0.80
CA ASN A 40 12.51 6.87 1.02
C ASN A 40 13.45 6.63 2.23
N ILE A 41 13.47 5.41 2.77
CA ILE A 41 14.39 5.01 3.84
C ILE A 41 15.72 4.53 3.24
N ALA A 42 16.69 5.43 3.20
CA ALA A 42 18.00 5.16 2.59
C ALA A 42 19.04 4.51 3.51
N THR A 43 18.78 4.42 4.82
CA THR A 43 19.77 3.92 5.78
C THR A 43 19.11 3.06 6.86
N GLU A 44 19.86 2.10 7.40
CA GLU A 44 19.42 1.24 8.49
C GLU A 44 19.07 2.05 9.75
N ALA A 45 19.88 3.04 10.11
CA ALA A 45 19.58 3.93 11.23
C ALA A 45 18.24 4.66 11.06
N LYS A 46 17.93 5.14 9.84
CA LYS A 46 16.63 5.76 9.54
C LYS A 46 15.51 4.73 9.59
N LEU A 47 15.74 3.51 9.12
CA LEU A 47 14.76 2.42 9.19
C LEU A 47 14.39 2.05 10.62
N LEU A 48 15.39 1.77 11.46
CA LEU A 48 15.21 1.41 12.86
C LEU A 48 14.52 2.54 13.64
N ARG A 49 14.91 3.79 13.38
CA ARG A 49 14.22 4.96 13.94
C ARG A 49 12.76 4.98 13.52
N THR A 50 12.46 4.94 12.23
CA THR A 50 11.10 4.96 11.70
C THR A 50 10.27 3.84 12.32
N CYS A 51 10.78 2.60 12.33
CA CYS A 51 10.12 1.46 12.96
C CYS A 51 9.80 1.72 14.43
N ARG A 52 10.79 2.14 15.23
CA ARG A 52 10.59 2.45 16.66
C ARG A 52 9.54 3.53 16.88
N VAL A 53 9.62 4.64 16.14
CA VAL A 53 8.72 5.79 16.30
C VAL A 53 7.29 5.41 15.92
N TYR A 54 7.10 4.72 14.78
CA TYR A 54 5.79 4.27 14.36
C TYR A 54 5.21 3.25 15.32
N SER A 55 5.96 2.20 15.71
CA SER A 55 5.49 1.21 16.68
C SER A 55 5.03 1.86 18.00
N ASN A 56 5.74 2.89 18.47
CA ASN A 56 5.37 3.62 19.69
C ASN A 56 4.17 4.56 19.50
N THR A 57 3.92 5.03 18.27
CA THR A 57 2.85 6.01 18.00
C THR A 57 1.57 5.36 17.47
N MET A 58 1.64 4.15 16.90
CA MET A 58 0.48 3.40 16.41
C MET A 58 -0.63 3.21 17.46
N PRO A 59 -0.35 2.95 18.75
CA PRO A 59 -1.40 2.89 19.77
C PRO A 59 -2.24 4.17 19.87
N CYS A 60 -1.61 5.35 19.73
CA CYS A 60 -2.32 6.65 19.72
C CYS A 60 -3.32 6.73 18.57
N PHE A 61 -2.90 6.33 17.36
CA PHE A 61 -3.80 6.30 16.21
C PHE A 61 -4.92 5.27 16.39
N ARG A 62 -4.62 4.07 16.92
CA ARG A 62 -5.64 3.03 17.18
C ARG A 62 -6.68 3.51 18.18
N GLU A 63 -6.27 4.08 19.30
CA GLU A 63 -7.18 4.62 20.32
C GLU A 63 -8.15 5.64 19.72
N LYS A 64 -7.63 6.60 18.95
CA LYS A 64 -8.46 7.61 18.30
C LYS A 64 -9.37 7.03 17.23
N ILE A 65 -8.86 6.18 16.34
CA ILE A 65 -9.67 5.59 15.27
C ILE A 65 -10.74 4.63 15.81
N VAL A 66 -10.53 3.97 16.96
CA VAL A 66 -11.58 3.18 17.63
C VAL A 66 -12.69 4.09 18.18
N GLU A 67 -12.33 5.27 18.70
CA GLU A 67 -13.27 6.23 19.30
C GLU A 67 -14.18 6.92 18.26
N CYS A 68 -13.64 7.33 17.12
CA CYS A 68 -14.32 8.21 16.15
C CYS A 68 -14.19 7.77 14.68
N GLY A 69 -13.46 6.70 14.38
CA GLY A 69 -13.08 6.34 13.02
C GLY A 69 -14.17 5.60 12.24
N ASP A 70 -14.28 5.94 10.95
CA ASP A 70 -15.09 5.18 10.00
C ASP A 70 -14.34 3.95 9.46
N ASP A 71 -15.02 3.13 8.66
CA ASP A 71 -14.43 1.91 8.09
C ASP A 71 -13.27 2.19 7.13
N LYS A 72 -13.23 3.38 6.52
CA LYS A 72 -12.12 3.79 5.65
C LYS A 72 -10.87 4.08 6.47
N GLN A 73 -11.00 4.82 7.56
CA GLN A 73 -9.88 5.15 8.45
C GLN A 73 -9.36 3.91 9.19
N LYS A 74 -10.26 3.01 9.59
CA LYS A 74 -9.88 1.71 10.18
C LYS A 74 -9.05 0.87 9.20
N ARG A 75 -9.54 0.70 7.96
CA ARG A 75 -8.80 -0.03 6.90
C ARG A 75 -7.42 0.59 6.62
N MET A 76 -7.36 1.91 6.46
CA MET A 76 -6.09 2.60 6.24
C MET A 76 -5.10 2.40 7.41
N LEU A 77 -5.60 2.40 8.66
CA LEU A 77 -4.76 2.15 9.83
C LEU A 77 -4.25 0.71 9.87
N ASP A 78 -5.07 -0.25 9.48
CA ASP A 78 -4.70 -1.67 9.40
C ASP A 78 -3.68 -1.91 8.29
N GLU A 79 -3.85 -1.31 7.10
CA GLU A 79 -2.87 -1.34 6.01
C GLU A 79 -1.50 -0.82 6.47
N VAL A 80 -1.48 0.35 7.12
CA VAL A 80 -0.25 0.91 7.71
C VAL A 80 0.35 -0.05 8.74
N GLY A 81 -0.50 -0.66 9.59
CA GLY A 81 -0.08 -1.67 10.56
C GLY A 81 0.57 -2.88 9.91
N ARG A 82 -0.03 -3.44 8.86
CA ARG A 82 0.49 -4.59 8.08
C ARG A 82 1.82 -4.24 7.42
N MET A 83 1.94 -3.04 6.85
CA MET A 83 3.18 -2.56 6.22
C MET A 83 4.31 -2.42 7.23
N LEU A 84 4.02 -1.81 8.39
CA LEU A 84 5.00 -1.70 9.48
C LEU A 84 5.40 -3.07 9.99
N MET A 85 4.46 -4.01 10.17
CA MET A 85 4.79 -5.38 10.57
C MET A 85 5.67 -6.10 9.55
N PHE A 86 5.39 -5.95 8.25
CA PHE A 86 6.19 -6.52 7.17
C PHE A 86 7.64 -6.06 7.24
N ILE A 87 7.90 -4.80 7.54
CA ILE A 87 9.25 -4.21 7.51
C ILE A 87 9.95 -4.26 8.87
N CYS A 88 9.23 -3.97 9.96
CA CYS A 88 9.78 -3.68 11.28
C CYS A 88 9.74 -4.86 12.25
N SER A 89 9.17 -6.01 11.85
CA SER A 89 9.22 -7.23 12.66
C SER A 89 10.67 -7.68 12.92
N PRO A 90 10.97 -8.30 14.08
CA PRO A 90 12.30 -8.83 14.39
C PRO A 90 12.79 -9.86 13.37
N PHE A 91 11.88 -10.51 12.64
CA PHE A 91 12.21 -11.50 11.60
C PHE A 91 12.33 -10.89 10.20
N SER A 92 12.24 -9.57 10.07
CA SER A 92 12.25 -8.88 8.77
C SER A 92 13.64 -8.44 8.31
N LEU A 93 14.73 -8.86 8.97
CA LEU A 93 16.10 -8.41 8.65
C LEU A 93 16.46 -8.57 7.16
N GLN A 94 16.08 -9.68 6.53
CA GLN A 94 16.31 -9.88 5.10
C GLN A 94 15.53 -8.83 4.27
N ARG A 95 14.23 -8.65 4.54
CA ARG A 95 13.39 -7.63 3.87
C ARG A 95 13.93 -6.21 4.07
N GLN A 96 14.41 -5.89 5.27
CA GLN A 96 15.03 -4.60 5.58
C GLN A 96 16.28 -4.35 4.74
N ARG A 97 17.15 -5.37 4.57
CA ARG A 97 18.33 -5.30 3.70
C ARG A 97 17.94 -5.09 2.24
N HIS A 98 16.98 -5.87 1.71
CA HIS A 98 16.50 -5.68 0.34
C HIS A 98 15.85 -4.31 0.15
N LEU A 99 15.08 -3.81 1.13
CA LEU A 99 14.50 -2.47 1.08
C LEU A 99 15.59 -1.41 0.94
N ILE A 100 16.60 -1.41 1.82
CA ILE A 100 17.70 -0.43 1.76
C ILE A 100 18.45 -0.50 0.42
N LYS A 101 18.68 -1.71 -0.08
CA LYS A 101 19.37 -1.97 -1.36
C LYS A 101 18.58 -1.44 -2.56
N HIS A 102 17.26 -1.65 -2.60
CA HIS A 102 16.44 -1.41 -3.80
C HIS A 102 15.55 -0.16 -3.74
N GLN A 103 15.40 0.48 -2.56
CA GLN A 103 14.44 1.58 -2.36
C GLN A 103 14.56 2.73 -3.35
N ARG A 104 15.79 3.12 -3.74
CA ARG A 104 15.98 4.20 -4.73
C ARG A 104 15.40 3.85 -6.10
N CYS A 105 15.64 2.63 -6.57
CA CYS A 105 15.14 2.19 -7.87
C CYS A 105 13.62 2.00 -7.83
N ILE A 106 13.10 1.37 -6.78
CA ILE A 106 11.66 1.18 -6.60
C ILE A 106 10.96 2.54 -6.57
N SER A 107 11.43 3.48 -5.75
CA SER A 107 10.89 4.84 -5.68
C SER A 107 10.94 5.55 -7.03
N ALA A 108 12.04 5.43 -7.79
CA ALA A 108 12.15 6.03 -9.12
C ALA A 108 11.10 5.49 -10.10
N VAL A 109 10.79 4.18 -10.05
CA VAL A 109 9.73 3.57 -10.88
C VAL A 109 8.33 4.02 -10.42
N LEU A 110 8.07 4.02 -9.12
CA LEU A 110 6.77 4.40 -8.56
C LEU A 110 6.42 5.89 -8.74
N ASN A 111 7.43 6.74 -8.98
CA ASN A 111 7.24 8.16 -9.29
C ASN A 111 6.97 8.42 -10.79
N LEU A 112 7.05 7.40 -11.65
CA LEU A 112 6.64 7.54 -13.05
C LEU A 112 5.10 7.56 -13.14
N PRO A 113 4.53 8.20 -14.17
CA PRO A 113 3.10 8.12 -14.42
C PRO A 113 2.65 6.65 -14.53
N PRO A 114 1.45 6.30 -14.05
CA PRO A 114 0.91 4.96 -14.22
C PRO A 114 0.90 4.57 -15.70
N THR A 115 1.51 3.44 -16.02
CA THR A 115 1.55 2.91 -17.38
C THR A 115 0.51 1.80 -17.54
N THR A 116 -0.32 1.91 -18.58
CA THR A 116 -1.12 0.82 -19.13
C THR A 116 -0.44 0.28 -20.40
N ASP A 117 -0.90 -0.85 -20.93
CA ASP A 117 -0.43 -1.41 -22.21
C ASP A 117 1.05 -1.85 -22.23
N CYS A 118 1.56 -2.30 -21.08
CA CYS A 118 2.85 -2.99 -21.04
C CYS A 118 2.75 -4.36 -21.73
N PRO A 119 3.86 -4.91 -22.28
CA PRO A 119 3.86 -6.21 -22.92
C PRO A 119 3.64 -7.33 -21.88
N VAL A 120 2.38 -7.74 -21.71
CA VAL A 120 1.98 -8.72 -20.68
C VAL A 120 2.17 -10.17 -21.12
N GLU A 121 2.46 -10.44 -22.39
CA GLU A 121 2.37 -11.76 -23.01
C GLU A 121 3.27 -12.84 -22.36
N ASP A 122 4.42 -12.46 -21.78
CA ASP A 122 5.37 -13.38 -21.12
C ASP A 122 5.37 -13.28 -19.58
N MET A 123 4.32 -12.71 -18.99
CA MET A 123 4.28 -12.48 -17.55
C MET A 123 3.59 -13.62 -16.79
N ILE A 124 3.99 -13.81 -15.53
CA ILE A 124 3.37 -14.79 -14.62
C ILE A 124 1.85 -14.54 -14.47
N TYR A 125 1.41 -13.28 -14.49
CA TYR A 125 0.00 -12.88 -14.36
C TYR A 125 -0.73 -12.68 -15.69
N SER A 126 -0.10 -13.01 -16.82
CA SER A 126 -0.66 -12.81 -18.16
C SER A 126 -2.02 -13.49 -18.33
N ARG A 127 -2.10 -14.75 -17.90
CA ARG A 127 -3.33 -15.55 -17.93
C ARG A 127 -4.42 -14.95 -17.05
N ASP A 128 -4.09 -14.58 -15.82
CA ASP A 128 -5.06 -14.07 -14.85
C ASP A 128 -5.59 -12.69 -15.26
N LEU A 129 -4.72 -11.82 -15.81
CA LEU A 129 -5.14 -10.53 -16.37
C LEU A 129 -6.01 -10.70 -17.62
N ALA A 130 -5.67 -11.65 -18.50
CA ALA A 130 -6.50 -11.95 -19.67
C ALA A 130 -7.88 -12.45 -19.25
N GLN A 131 -7.95 -13.35 -18.27
CA GLN A 131 -9.22 -13.85 -17.73
C GLN A 131 -10.05 -12.73 -17.10
N CYS A 132 -9.41 -11.84 -16.33
CA CYS A 132 -10.04 -10.65 -15.79
C CYS A 132 -10.67 -9.75 -16.86
N ARG A 133 -9.93 -9.47 -17.95
CA ARG A 133 -10.44 -8.70 -19.10
C ARG A 133 -11.67 -9.35 -19.72
N THR A 134 -11.62 -10.67 -19.95
CA THR A 134 -12.75 -11.42 -20.53
C THR A 134 -13.99 -11.36 -19.64
N ASN A 135 -13.85 -11.68 -18.34
CA ASN A 135 -14.96 -11.68 -17.39
C ASN A 135 -15.64 -10.31 -17.31
N CYS A 136 -14.86 -9.22 -17.32
CA CYS A 136 -15.42 -7.87 -17.28
C CYS A 136 -16.04 -7.43 -18.61
N ALA A 137 -15.52 -7.89 -19.74
CA ALA A 137 -16.11 -7.61 -21.06
C ALA A 137 -17.49 -8.25 -21.24
N GLU A 138 -17.72 -9.41 -20.63
CA GLU A 138 -19.04 -10.09 -20.64
C GLU A 138 -20.09 -9.34 -19.80
N GLN A 139 -19.67 -8.52 -18.83
CA GLN A 139 -20.54 -7.76 -17.94
C GLN A 139 -20.80 -6.33 -18.45
N ASN A 140 -21.37 -6.21 -19.64
CA ASN A 140 -21.70 -4.94 -20.31
C ASN A 140 -22.06 -3.82 -19.32
N SER A 141 -21.27 -2.72 -19.33
CA SER A 141 -21.43 -1.51 -18.52
C SER A 141 -21.17 -1.62 -17.00
N ASN A 142 -20.54 -2.68 -16.50
CA ASN A 142 -20.04 -2.73 -15.12
C ASN A 142 -18.79 -1.85 -14.94
N PHE A 143 -18.99 -0.59 -14.56
CA PHE A 143 -17.92 0.38 -14.29
C PHE A 143 -16.92 -0.13 -13.25
N LEU A 144 -17.40 -0.81 -12.19
CA LEU A 144 -16.54 -1.34 -11.14
C LEU A 144 -15.58 -2.41 -11.69
N CYS A 145 -16.09 -3.31 -12.54
CA CYS A 145 -15.28 -4.35 -13.20
C CYS A 145 -14.24 -3.73 -14.14
N THR A 146 -14.64 -2.71 -14.90
CA THR A 146 -13.72 -1.97 -15.79
C THR A 146 -12.60 -1.30 -14.99
N MET A 147 -12.94 -0.65 -13.87
CA MET A 147 -11.96 -0.02 -12.98
C MET A 147 -11.00 -1.05 -12.36
N GLN A 148 -11.51 -2.20 -11.89
CA GLN A 148 -10.69 -3.29 -11.35
C GLN A 148 -9.75 -3.89 -12.41
N THR A 149 -10.22 -4.03 -13.65
CA THR A 149 -9.38 -4.48 -14.78
C THR A 149 -8.24 -3.49 -15.02
N TRP A 150 -8.55 -2.21 -15.10
CA TRP A 150 -7.55 -1.15 -15.29
C TRP A 150 -6.54 -1.09 -14.13
N MET A 151 -7.00 -1.19 -12.88
CA MET A 151 -6.11 -1.26 -11.71
C MET A 151 -5.19 -2.48 -11.77
N SER A 152 -5.72 -3.64 -12.15
CA SER A 152 -4.95 -4.88 -12.26
C SER A 152 -3.87 -4.76 -13.34
N GLU A 153 -4.21 -4.16 -14.48
CA GLU A 153 -3.25 -3.88 -15.54
C GLU A 153 -2.14 -2.95 -15.06
N GLN A 154 -2.47 -1.85 -14.38
CA GLN A 154 -1.46 -0.96 -13.82
C GLN A 154 -0.55 -1.64 -12.81
N ASN A 155 -1.11 -2.49 -11.95
CA ASN A 155 -0.33 -3.25 -10.97
C ASN A 155 0.65 -4.19 -11.67
N VAL A 156 0.18 -4.95 -12.67
CA VAL A 156 1.02 -5.84 -13.47
C VAL A 156 2.12 -5.07 -14.19
N CYS A 157 1.80 -3.95 -14.84
CA CYS A 157 2.78 -3.12 -15.52
C CYS A 157 3.79 -2.47 -14.57
N THR A 158 3.38 -2.15 -13.34
CA THR A 158 4.28 -1.66 -12.30
C THR A 158 5.26 -2.76 -11.88
N VAL A 159 4.77 -3.98 -11.63
CA VAL A 159 5.62 -5.14 -11.32
C VAL A 159 6.58 -5.44 -12.47
N GLN A 160 6.12 -5.37 -13.72
CA GLN A 160 6.98 -5.52 -14.91
C GLN A 160 8.08 -4.48 -14.97
N SER A 161 7.70 -3.21 -14.78
CA SER A 161 8.64 -2.09 -14.80
C SER A 161 9.71 -2.25 -13.72
N LEU A 162 9.32 -2.70 -12.53
CA LEU A 162 10.26 -3.02 -11.45
C LEU A 162 11.16 -4.20 -11.80
N TYR A 163 10.62 -5.26 -12.41
CA TYR A 163 11.40 -6.40 -12.85
C TYR A 163 12.47 -5.99 -13.87
N GLN A 164 12.08 -5.24 -14.90
CA GLN A 164 12.95 -4.80 -15.98
C GLN A 164 13.99 -3.77 -15.54
N LYS A 165 13.61 -2.80 -14.68
CA LYS A 165 14.48 -1.67 -14.30
C LYS A 165 15.26 -1.91 -13.01
N CYS A 166 14.70 -2.67 -12.06
CA CYS A 166 15.26 -2.85 -10.72
C CYS A 166 15.66 -4.30 -10.41
N GLY A 167 15.26 -5.26 -11.24
CA GLY A 167 15.58 -6.67 -11.11
C GLY A 167 14.60 -7.48 -10.24
N VAL A 168 14.76 -8.80 -10.28
CA VAL A 168 13.87 -9.78 -9.65
C VAL A 168 13.68 -9.56 -8.15
N GLU A 169 14.78 -9.29 -7.41
CA GLU A 169 14.72 -9.09 -5.96
C GLU A 169 13.89 -7.85 -5.57
N ALA A 170 14.00 -6.77 -6.35
CA ALA A 170 13.28 -5.53 -6.10
C ALA A 170 11.78 -5.68 -6.40
N ALA A 171 11.46 -6.29 -7.54
CA ALA A 171 10.09 -6.60 -7.92
C ALA A 171 9.42 -7.53 -6.90
N GLY A 172 10.12 -8.60 -6.49
CA GLY A 172 9.61 -9.55 -5.50
C GLY A 172 9.41 -8.93 -4.12
N LEU A 173 10.29 -8.03 -3.67
CA LEU A 173 10.09 -7.28 -2.42
C LEU A 173 8.82 -6.42 -2.48
N TYR A 174 8.63 -5.70 -3.59
CA TYR A 174 7.47 -4.84 -3.79
C TYR A 174 6.18 -5.66 -3.82
N GLU A 175 6.15 -6.74 -4.60
CA GLU A 175 5.01 -7.64 -4.71
C GLU A 175 4.65 -8.27 -3.35
N GLN A 176 5.61 -8.86 -2.64
CA GLN A 176 5.38 -9.44 -1.31
C GLN A 176 4.81 -8.42 -0.33
N MET A 177 5.30 -7.17 -0.39
CA MET A 177 4.76 -6.10 0.46
C MET A 177 3.33 -5.74 0.06
N GLN A 178 3.05 -5.58 -1.24
CA GLN A 178 1.71 -5.27 -1.74
C GLN A 178 0.69 -6.33 -1.33
N VAL A 179 1.00 -7.61 -1.56
CA VAL A 179 0.17 -8.77 -1.15
C VAL A 179 -0.05 -8.78 0.37
N THR A 180 0.97 -8.43 1.16
CA THR A 180 0.85 -8.37 2.63
C THR A 180 -0.04 -7.22 3.10
N VAL A 181 0.01 -6.07 2.42
CA VAL A 181 -0.62 -4.83 2.89
C VAL A 181 -2.05 -4.68 2.41
N PHE A 182 -2.35 -5.02 1.15
CA PHE A 182 -3.57 -4.59 0.46
C PHE A 182 -4.56 -5.70 0.09
N GLU A 183 -4.37 -6.95 0.55
CA GLU A 183 -5.15 -8.18 0.25
C GLU A 183 -4.44 -9.15 -0.71
N PRO A 184 -4.70 -10.47 -0.64
CA PRO A 184 -3.93 -11.48 -1.36
C PRO A 184 -4.02 -11.40 -2.89
N HIS A 185 -4.94 -10.59 -3.42
CA HIS A 185 -5.23 -10.46 -4.84
C HIS A 185 -4.38 -9.38 -5.54
N PHE A 186 -3.19 -9.04 -5.01
CA PHE A 186 -2.22 -8.27 -5.80
C PHE A 186 -1.43 -9.22 -6.71
N PRO A 187 -1.19 -8.90 -7.99
CA PRO A 187 -1.56 -7.65 -8.68
C PRO A 187 -2.97 -7.66 -9.29
N ILE A 188 -3.65 -8.81 -9.36
CA ILE A 188 -4.94 -9.01 -10.05
C ILE A 188 -6.12 -8.81 -9.10
N THR A 189 -6.71 -7.62 -9.12
CA THR A 189 -7.76 -7.18 -8.18
C THR A 189 -9.18 -7.56 -8.60
N CYS A 190 -9.33 -8.12 -9.79
CA CYS A 190 -10.58 -8.56 -10.37
C CYS A 190 -10.80 -10.04 -10.04
N ASP A 191 -11.13 -10.33 -8.78
CA ASP A 191 -11.59 -11.65 -8.38
C ASP A 191 -13.12 -11.68 -8.24
N ARG A 192 -13.73 -12.52 -9.08
CA ARG A 192 -15.13 -13.02 -9.12
C ARG A 192 -16.21 -12.05 -8.63
N ILE A 193 -16.76 -11.29 -9.58
CA ILE A 193 -18.21 -10.99 -9.57
C ILE A 193 -18.95 -12.26 -9.97
#